data_AF-A0A537B743-F1
#
_entry.id   AF-A0A537B743-F1
#
_cell.length_a   1.000
_cell.length_b   1.000
_cell.length_c   1.000
_cell.angle_alpha   90.00
_cell.angle_beta   90.00
_cell.angle_gamma   90.00
#
_symmetry.space_group_name_H-M   'P 1'
#
loop_
_entity.id
_entity.type
_entity.pdbx_description
1 polymer ?
#
loop_
_entity_poly.entity_id
_entity_poly.type
_entity_poly.pdbx_seq_one_letter_code
_entity_poly.pdbx_strand_id
1 'polypeptide(L)'
;YEPVADALFNRLNAEIYCLEYDSARAGDFSPLRFVPKGKRVILGLVSTKTPGLEAKDFLKKQIAAASKYVPLDRLGISPQCGFSSGGGGGQVLTQDDTRRKLELIMNVAREVWG
;
A
#
# COMPACT_ATOMS: atom_id res chain seq x y z
N TYR A 1 -1.31 -7.66 -9.74
CA TYR A 1 -1.76 -6.63 -10.71
C TYR A 1 -1.39 -6.88 -12.17
N GLU A 2 -0.43 -7.78 -12.45
CA GLU A 2 0.10 -8.01 -13.81
C GLU A 2 -0.95 -8.12 -14.94
N PRO A 3 -2.06 -8.89 -14.81
CA PRO A 3 -3.01 -9.07 -15.92
C PRO A 3 -3.82 -7.82 -16.30
N VAL A 4 -3.88 -6.82 -15.42
CA VAL A 4 -4.71 -5.62 -15.58
C VAL A 4 -3.91 -4.33 -15.63
N ALA A 5 -2.58 -4.41 -15.56
CA ALA A 5 -1.71 -3.24 -15.38
C ALA A 5 -1.86 -2.21 -16.51
N ASP A 6 -1.93 -2.66 -17.77
CA ASP A 6 -2.12 -1.76 -18.92
C ASP A 6 -3.47 -1.01 -18.85
N ALA A 7 -4.57 -1.74 -18.63
CA ALA A 7 -5.88 -1.13 -18.50
C ALA A 7 -5.94 -0.18 -17.30
N LEU A 8 -5.40 -0.59 -16.15
CA LEU A 8 -5.43 0.18 -14.92
C LEU A 8 -4.64 1.48 -15.03
N PHE A 9 -3.42 1.45 -15.58
CA PHE A 9 -2.53 2.61 -15.55
C PHE A 9 -2.58 3.48 -16.80
N ASN A 10 -2.94 2.91 -17.96
CA ASN A 10 -2.90 3.63 -19.24
C ASN A 10 -4.29 4.02 -19.76
N ARG A 11 -5.37 3.37 -19.30
CA ARG A 11 -6.75 3.71 -19.72
C ARG A 11 -7.51 4.51 -18.67
N LEU A 12 -7.07 4.47 -17.41
CA LEU A 12 -7.62 5.31 -16.35
C LEU A 12 -6.86 6.63 -16.29
N ASN A 13 -7.55 7.76 -16.41
CA ASN A 13 -6.93 9.07 -16.21
C ASN A 13 -6.90 9.46 -14.72
N ALA A 14 -6.28 8.65 -13.87
CA ALA A 14 -6.07 8.98 -12.46
C ALA A 14 -4.70 9.63 -12.24
N GLU A 15 -4.58 10.52 -11.28
CA GLU A 15 -3.30 11.12 -10.86
C GLU A 15 -2.58 10.29 -9.80
N ILE A 16 -3.35 9.58 -8.98
CA ILE A 16 -2.91 8.79 -7.84
C ILE A 16 -3.58 7.43 -7.90
N TYR A 17 -2.80 6.36 -7.73
CA TYR A 17 -3.27 4.99 -7.63
C TYR A 17 -3.08 4.47 -6.21
N CYS A 18 -4.16 4.08 -5.53
CA CYS A 18 -4.09 3.39 -4.24
C CYS A 18 -4.22 1.88 -4.48
N LEU A 19 -3.16 1.12 -4.20
CA LEU A 19 -3.05 -0.28 -4.58
C LEU A 19 -2.83 -1.17 -3.35
N GLU A 20 -3.65 -2.20 -3.18
CA GLU A 20 -3.53 -3.18 -2.10
C GLU A 20 -2.34 -4.13 -2.35
N TYR A 21 -1.42 -4.21 -1.39
CA TYR A 21 -0.19 -5.03 -1.42
C TYR A 21 0.12 -5.69 -0.06
N ASP A 22 -0.88 -5.83 0.81
CA ASP A 22 -0.74 -6.38 2.17
C ASP A 22 -0.60 -7.91 2.21
N SER A 23 -0.87 -8.61 1.12
CA SER A 23 -0.90 -10.07 1.05
C SER A 23 -0.21 -10.61 -0.20
N ALA A 24 0.25 -11.86 -0.13
CA ALA A 24 0.92 -12.55 -1.24
C ALA A 24 0.06 -12.62 -2.52
N ARG A 25 -1.27 -12.52 -2.40
CA ARG A 25 -2.20 -12.49 -3.53
C ARG A 25 -1.99 -11.29 -4.45
N ALA A 26 -1.48 -10.16 -3.94
CA ALA A 26 -1.21 -8.98 -4.76
C ALA A 26 -0.09 -9.21 -5.80
N GLY A 27 0.75 -10.23 -5.57
CA GLY A 27 1.95 -10.52 -6.35
C GLY A 27 3.11 -9.61 -5.97
N ASP A 28 4.05 -9.42 -6.90
CA ASP A 28 5.18 -8.52 -6.73
C ASP A 28 4.89 -7.09 -7.27
N PHE A 29 5.92 -6.23 -7.20
CA PHE A 29 5.85 -4.86 -7.68
C PHE A 29 6.20 -4.70 -9.17
N SER A 30 6.51 -5.79 -9.90
CA SER A 30 6.83 -5.70 -11.32
C SER A 30 5.76 -5.02 -12.18
N PRO A 31 4.44 -5.08 -11.88
CA PRO A 31 3.43 -4.36 -12.65
C PRO A 31 3.58 -2.83 -12.59
N LEU A 32 4.26 -2.29 -11.57
CA LEU A 32 4.47 -0.85 -11.43
C LEU A 32 5.32 -0.25 -12.55
N ARG A 33 6.04 -1.07 -13.34
CA ARG A 33 6.76 -0.63 -14.55
C ARG A 33 5.86 0.02 -15.60
N PHE A 34 4.56 -0.25 -15.54
CA PHE A 34 3.57 0.33 -16.45
C PHE A 34 2.98 1.65 -15.95
N VAL A 35 3.35 2.12 -14.75
CA VAL A 35 2.85 3.39 -14.21
C VAL A 35 3.42 4.55 -15.04
N PRO A 36 2.57 5.40 -15.66
CA PRO A 36 3.04 6.53 -16.45
C PRO A 36 3.89 7.50 -15.63
N LYS A 37 4.80 8.20 -16.31
CA LYS A 37 5.59 9.28 -15.68
C LYS A 37 4.65 10.35 -15.09
N GLY A 38 5.05 10.93 -13.96
CA GLY A 38 4.29 11.98 -13.25
C GLY A 38 3.12 11.51 -12.37
N LYS A 39 2.70 10.23 -12.44
CA LYS A 39 1.64 9.68 -11.57
C LYS A 39 2.17 9.25 -10.20
N ARG A 40 1.34 9.25 -9.16
CA ARG A 40 1.74 8.77 -7.82
C ARG A 40 1.12 7.42 -7.50
N VAL A 41 1.81 6.63 -6.67
CA VAL A 41 1.30 5.33 -6.20
C VAL A 41 1.34 5.29 -4.68
N ILE A 42 0.20 4.99 -4.06
CA ILE A 42 0.08 4.74 -2.64
C ILE A 42 0.02 3.22 -2.43
N LEU A 43 1.00 2.70 -1.72
CA LEU A 43 1.16 1.28 -1.43
C LEU A 43 0.36 0.94 -0.16
N GLY A 44 -0.74 0.22 -0.34
CA GLY A 44 -1.57 -0.33 0.72
C GLY A 44 -0.90 -1.55 1.35
N LEU A 45 0.07 -1.32 2.25
CA LEU A 45 0.93 -2.37 2.82
C LEU A 45 0.49 -2.83 4.22
N VAL A 46 -0.34 -2.06 4.89
CA VAL A 46 -0.82 -2.37 6.25
C VAL A 46 -2.20 -3.01 6.17
N SER A 47 -2.33 -4.23 6.66
CA SER A 47 -3.59 -4.97 6.60
C SER A 47 -4.63 -4.37 7.52
N THR A 48 -5.83 -4.14 6.99
CA THR A 48 -7.04 -3.84 7.76
C THR A 48 -7.91 -5.06 8.06
N LYS A 49 -7.41 -6.27 7.76
CA LYS A 49 -8.14 -7.54 7.93
C LYS A 49 -7.71 -8.31 9.17
N THR A 50 -6.60 -7.92 9.80
CA THR A 50 -6.00 -8.60 10.96
C THR A 50 -5.48 -7.61 11.99
N PRO A 51 -5.59 -7.89 13.30
CA PRO A 51 -5.13 -6.98 14.36
C PRO A 51 -3.60 -6.90 14.51
N GLY A 52 -2.86 -7.88 14.00
CA GLY A 52 -1.39 -7.90 14.06
C GLY A 52 -0.75 -6.69 13.38
N LEU A 53 0.32 -6.17 13.98
CA LEU A 53 1.13 -5.10 13.40
C LEU A 53 2.21 -5.68 12.50
N GLU A 54 2.37 -5.05 11.35
CA GLU A 54 3.42 -5.34 10.39
C GLU A 54 4.77 -4.87 10.95
N ALA A 55 5.83 -5.65 10.70
CA ALA A 55 7.17 -5.23 11.08
C ALA A 55 7.61 -4.01 10.25
N LYS A 56 8.12 -2.96 10.91
CA LYS A 56 8.64 -1.75 10.23
C LYS A 56 9.65 -2.08 9.14
N ASP A 57 10.60 -2.98 9.43
CA ASP A 57 11.64 -3.36 8.47
C ASP A 57 11.09 -4.11 7.27
N PHE A 58 10.00 -4.88 7.46
CA PHE A 58 9.30 -5.49 6.34
C PHE A 58 8.66 -4.41 5.45
N LEU A 59 7.95 -3.44 6.02
CA LEU A 59 7.34 -2.34 5.28
C LEU A 59 8.37 -1.52 4.49
N LYS A 60 9.51 -1.18 5.12
CA LYS A 60 10.62 -0.47 4.46
C LYS A 60 11.21 -1.26 3.29
N LYS A 61 11.38 -2.58 3.44
CA LYS A 61 11.83 -3.46 2.35
C LYS A 61 10.84 -3.48 1.18
N GLN A 62 9.53 -3.52 1.46
CA GLN A 62 8.50 -3.47 0.43
C GLN A 62 8.52 -2.13 -0.33
N ILE A 63 8.65 -1.01 0.39
CA ILE A 63 8.79 0.32 -0.23
C ILE A 63 10.05 0.38 -1.11
N ALA A 64 11.18 -0.12 -0.63
CA ALA A 64 12.43 -0.17 -1.40
C ALA A 64 12.34 -1.11 -2.63
N ALA A 65 11.52 -2.15 -2.58
CA ALA A 65 11.27 -3.01 -3.73
C ALA A 65 10.40 -2.30 -4.78
N ALA A 66 9.36 -1.57 -4.35
CA ALA A 66 8.52 -0.76 -5.24
C ALA A 66 9.30 0.42 -5.85
N SER A 67 10.26 1.00 -5.12
CA SER A 67 11.04 2.14 -5.60
C SER A 67 11.97 1.82 -6.77
N LYS A 68 12.19 0.53 -7.06
CA LYS A 68 12.87 0.07 -8.28
C LYS A 68 12.08 0.37 -9.56
N TYR A 69 10.77 0.60 -9.45
CA TYR A 69 9.87 0.82 -10.59
C TYR A 69 9.30 2.24 -10.64
N VAL A 70 9.00 2.82 -9.48
CA VAL A 70 8.46 4.18 -9.36
C VAL A 70 9.38 4.99 -8.43
N PRO A 71 9.84 6.20 -8.81
CA PRO A 71 10.66 7.05 -7.95
C PRO A 71 10.08 7.23 -6.54
N LEU A 72 10.94 7.22 -5.52
CA LEU A 72 10.53 7.22 -4.11
C LEU A 72 9.67 8.44 -3.74
N ASP A 73 9.94 9.60 -4.33
CA ASP A 73 9.18 10.85 -4.17
C ASP A 73 7.74 10.79 -4.74
N ARG A 74 7.46 9.77 -5.55
CA ARG A 74 6.13 9.49 -6.12
C ARG A 74 5.43 8.31 -5.45
N LEU A 75 6.03 7.76 -4.40
CA LEU A 75 5.46 6.68 -3.60
C LEU A 75 4.90 7.21 -2.27
N GLY A 76 3.92 6.49 -1.73
CA GLY A 76 3.43 6.66 -0.37
C GLY A 76 3.01 5.32 0.23
N ILE A 77 2.70 5.31 1.52
CA ILE A 77 2.21 4.14 2.27
C ILE A 77 0.83 4.42 2.86
N SER A 78 -0.05 3.41 2.83
CA SER A 78 -1.37 3.46 3.45
C SER A 78 -1.75 2.09 4.03
N PRO A 79 -2.89 2.01 4.74
CA PRO A 79 -3.56 0.73 4.91
C PRO A 79 -4.00 0.19 3.54
N GLN A 80 -4.23 -1.12 3.44
CA GLN A 80 -4.74 -1.72 2.20
C GLN A 80 -6.09 -1.15 1.80
N CYS A 81 -6.98 -0.93 2.77
CA CYS A 81 -8.36 -0.54 2.55
C CYS A 81 -8.83 0.28 3.75
N GLY A 82 -10.13 0.61 3.82
CA GLY A 82 -10.70 1.24 5.00
C GLY A 82 -10.66 0.33 6.24
N PHE A 83 -10.66 0.96 7.42
CA PHE A 83 -10.78 0.25 8.71
C PHE A 83 -12.22 -0.18 9.04
N SER A 84 -13.21 0.36 8.32
CA SER A 84 -14.62 0.00 8.46
C SER A 84 -15.01 -1.26 7.69
N SER A 85 -14.12 -1.79 6.84
CA SER A 85 -14.36 -2.95 6.00
C SER A 85 -14.13 -4.24 6.79
N GLY A 86 -15.04 -4.53 7.72
CA GLY A 86 -15.19 -5.85 8.31
C GLY A 86 -15.70 -6.83 7.25
N GLY A 87 -14.84 -7.31 6.36
CA GLY A 87 -15.23 -8.19 5.27
C GLY A 87 -15.91 -9.45 5.81
N GLY A 88 -17.15 -9.73 5.37
CA GLY A 88 -17.91 -10.97 5.56
C GLY A 88 -18.28 -11.38 7.00
N GLY A 89 -17.37 -11.24 7.97
CA GLY A 89 -17.48 -11.68 9.36
C GLY A 89 -17.59 -10.55 10.38
N GLY A 90 -17.71 -9.28 9.96
CA GLY A 90 -17.85 -8.13 10.86
C GLY A 90 -16.53 -7.43 11.21
N GLN A 91 -16.59 -6.46 12.13
CA GLN A 91 -15.47 -5.61 12.52
C GLN A 91 -14.38 -6.42 13.27
N VAL A 92 -13.24 -6.65 12.63
CA VAL A 92 -12.12 -7.45 13.20
C VAL A 92 -11.12 -6.60 13.99
N LEU A 93 -11.10 -5.29 13.73
CA LEU A 93 -10.15 -4.36 14.35
C LEU A 93 -10.82 -3.52 15.44
N THR A 94 -10.18 -3.46 16.61
CA THR A 94 -10.54 -2.51 17.64
C THR A 94 -10.10 -1.09 17.27
N GLN A 95 -10.59 -0.09 18.00
CA GLN A 95 -10.09 1.29 17.87
C GLN A 95 -8.60 1.39 18.22
N ASP A 96 -8.12 0.60 19.20
CA ASP A 96 -6.72 0.58 19.57
C ASP A 96 -5.84 -0.03 18.46
N ASP A 97 -6.29 -1.12 17.82
CA ASP A 97 -5.59 -1.68 16.66
C ASP A 97 -5.50 -0.66 15.52
N THR A 98 -6.59 0.07 15.26
CA THR A 98 -6.64 1.12 14.24
C THR A 98 -5.64 2.24 14.54
N ARG A 99 -5.62 2.72 15.79
CA ARG A 99 -4.67 3.73 16.26
C ARG A 99 -3.22 3.26 16.08
N ARG A 100 -2.88 2.07 16.56
CA ARG A 100 -1.52 1.52 16.45
C ARG A 100 -1.09 1.32 15.00
N LYS A 101 -2.00 0.92 14.11
CA LYS A 101 -1.72 0.80 12.67
C LYS A 101 -1.47 2.16 12.02
N LEU A 102 -2.23 3.20 12.37
CA LEU A 102 -1.97 4.56 11.89
C LEU A 102 -0.64 5.11 12.42
N GLU A 103 -0.33 4.88 13.69
CA GLU A 103 0.98 5.25 14.28
C GLU A 103 2.13 4.54 13.56
N LEU A 104 1.99 3.25 13.25
CA LEU A 104 2.98 2.49 12.47
C LEU A 104 3.21 3.13 11.09
N ILE A 105 2.15 3.46 10.36
CA ILE A 105 2.23 4.11 9.04
C ILE A 105 2.95 5.44 9.15
N MET A 106 2.57 6.29 10.11
CA MET A 106 3.20 7.59 10.32
C MET A 106 4.69 7.46 10.66
N ASN A 107 5.05 6.49 11.50
CA ASN A 107 6.44 6.25 11.87
C ASN A 107 7.28 5.77 10.67
N VAL A 108 6.77 4.83 9.88
CA VAL A 108 7.46 4.38 8.65
C VAL A 108 7.55 5.50 7.64
N ALA A 109 6.51 6.31 7.50
CA ALA A 109 6.51 7.45 6.58
C ALA A 109 7.62 8.46 6.92
N ARG A 110 7.75 8.83 8.21
CA ARG A 110 8.85 9.71 8.67
C ARG A 110 10.22 9.09 8.46
N GLU A 111 10.38 7.79 8.77
CA GLU A 111 11.66 7.09 8.57
C GLU A 111 12.10 7.03 7.09
N VAL A 112 11.16 7.01 6.15
CA VAL A 112 11.46 6.86 4.71
C VAL A 112 11.53 8.21 3.97
N TRP A 113 10.67 9.17 4.31
CA TRP A 113 10.51 10.43 3.57
C TRP A 113 10.90 11.70 4.35
N GLY A 114 11.15 11.63 5.66
CA GLY A 114 11.48 12.79 6.51
C GLY A 114 10.26 13.41 7.18
#